data_AF-A0A959Y4H6-F1
#
_entry.id   AF-A0A959Y4H6-F1
#
_cell.length_a   1.000
_cell.length_b   1.000
_cell.length_c   1.000
_cell.angle_alpha   90.00
_cell.angle_beta   90.00
_cell.angle_gamma   90.00
#
_symmetry.space_group_name_H-M   'P 1'
#
loop_
_entity.id
_entity.type
_entity.pdbx_description
1 polymer ?
#
loop_
_entity_poly.entity_id
_entity_poly.type
_entity_poly.pdbx_seq_one_letter_code
_entity_poly.pdbx_strand_id
1 'polypeptide(L)'
;PATVLAPPQVTLDPLAAICEGDCVAPSAVFEDCDNPITGYSWDFQNGTPGSANTAVPGTICFNTAGTQDVEVTVTNSCGQATDL
;
A
#
# COMPACT_ATOMS: atom_id res chain seq x y z
N PRO A 1 31.98 -13.27 -4.51
CA PRO A 1 31.53 -12.08 -3.73
C PRO A 1 30.15 -12.38 -3.14
N ALA A 2 29.81 -11.88 -1.95
CA ALA A 2 28.48 -12.01 -1.37
C ALA A 2 27.74 -10.67 -1.47
N THR A 3 26.46 -10.69 -1.84
CA THR A 3 25.58 -9.50 -1.85
C THR A 3 24.79 -9.48 -0.56
N VAL A 4 24.67 -8.31 0.07
CA VAL A 4 23.85 -8.11 1.28
C VAL A 4 22.47 -7.69 0.82
N LEU A 5 21.45 -8.48 1.17
CA LEU A 5 20.05 -8.19 0.90
C LEU A 5 19.44 -7.36 2.04
N ALA A 6 18.38 -6.61 1.76
CA ALA A 6 17.66 -5.83 2.76
C ALA A 6 16.14 -6.07 2.70
N PRO A 7 15.39 -5.74 3.78
CA PRO A 7 13.94 -5.61 3.73
C PRO A 7 13.53 -4.57 2.66
N PRO A 8 12.29 -4.66 2.13
CA PRO A 8 11.82 -3.69 1.16
C PRO A 8 11.59 -2.33 1.82
N GLN A 9 11.41 -1.29 1.02
CA GLN A 9 10.83 -0.01 1.47
C GLN A 9 9.56 0.29 0.70
N VAL A 10 8.66 1.02 1.36
CA VAL A 10 7.42 1.51 0.76
C VAL A 10 7.19 2.95 1.20
N THR A 11 6.64 3.76 0.30
CA THR A 11 6.17 5.11 0.60
C THR A 11 4.83 5.33 -0.10
N LEU A 12 3.78 5.52 0.69
CA LEU A 12 2.44 5.82 0.22
C LEU A 12 2.38 7.24 -0.32
N ASP A 13 1.79 7.40 -1.51
CA ASP A 13 1.58 8.74 -2.05
C ASP A 13 0.48 9.46 -1.25
N PRO A 14 0.67 10.74 -0.87
CA PRO A 14 -0.32 11.48 -0.11
C PRO A 14 -1.68 11.49 -0.82
N LEU A 15 -2.72 11.04 -0.12
CA LEU A 15 -4.09 11.10 -0.62
C LEU A 15 -4.67 12.49 -0.38
N ALA A 16 -5.30 13.05 -1.41
CA ALA A 16 -6.08 14.27 -1.27
C ALA A 16 -7.36 14.00 -0.46
N ALA A 17 -7.89 15.04 0.18
CA ALA A 17 -9.21 14.96 0.80
C ALA A 17 -10.28 14.68 -0.29
N ILE A 18 -11.15 13.72 -0.01
CA ILE A 18 -12.24 13.29 -0.89
C ILE A 18 -13.60 13.50 -0.23
N CYS A 19 -14.66 13.56 -1.02
CA CYS A 19 -16.03 13.61 -0.52
C CYS A 19 -16.58 12.19 -0.32
N GLU A 20 -17.62 12.09 0.51
CA GLU A 20 -18.38 10.85 0.67
C GLU A 20 -18.94 10.38 -0.68
N GLY A 21 -18.69 9.13 -1.03
CA GLY A 21 -19.10 8.51 -2.29
C GLY A 21 -18.04 8.61 -3.40
N ASP A 22 -16.95 9.34 -3.19
CA ASP A 22 -15.86 9.40 -4.16
C ASP A 22 -15.00 8.13 -4.13
N CYS A 23 -14.32 7.90 -5.26
CA CYS A 23 -13.35 6.83 -5.40
C CYS A 23 -11.97 7.39 -5.74
N VAL A 24 -10.94 6.75 -5.18
CA VAL A 24 -9.53 7.07 -5.44
C VAL A 24 -8.80 5.83 -5.95
N ALA A 25 -7.65 6.03 -6.57
CA ALA A 25 -6.73 4.95 -6.92
C ALA A 25 -5.41 5.19 -6.17
N PRO A 26 -5.24 4.61 -4.96
CA PRO A 26 -4.03 4.78 -4.18
C PRO A 26 -2.81 4.25 -4.93
N SER A 27 -1.68 4.93 -4.75
CA SER A 27 -0.38 4.53 -5.30
C SER A 27 0.70 4.65 -4.23
N ALA A 28 1.75 3.85 -4.39
CA ALA A 28 2.91 3.87 -3.53
C ALA A 28 4.17 3.60 -4.36
N VAL A 29 5.31 4.11 -3.86
CA VAL A 29 6.64 3.78 -4.38
C VAL A 29 7.16 2.57 -3.62
N PHE A 30 7.66 1.57 -4.36
CA PHE A 30 8.20 0.33 -3.79
C PHE A 30 9.66 0.18 -4.17
N GLU A 31 10.51 -0.04 -3.17
CA GLU A 31 11.92 -0.33 -3.35
C GLU A 31 12.19 -1.75 -2.85
N ASP A 32 12.77 -2.60 -3.70
CA ASP A 32 13.04 -4.00 -3.37
C ASP A 32 14.36 -4.19 -2.58
N CYS A 33 15.23 -3.18 -2.61
CA CYS A 33 16.50 -3.13 -1.88
C CYS A 33 17.37 -4.38 -2.11
N ASP A 34 17.64 -4.67 -3.39
CA ASP A 34 18.39 -5.83 -3.88
C ASP A 34 17.74 -7.20 -3.58
N ASN A 35 16.47 -7.23 -3.15
CA ASN A 35 15.75 -8.46 -2.82
C ASN A 35 14.27 -8.41 -3.26
N PRO A 36 13.85 -9.22 -4.25
CA PRO A 36 12.53 -9.11 -4.87
C PRO A 36 11.38 -9.11 -3.86
N ILE A 37 10.45 -8.16 -4.03
CA ILE A 37 9.20 -8.13 -3.27
C ILE A 37 8.35 -9.34 -3.65
N THR A 38 7.94 -10.11 -2.64
CA THR A 38 7.16 -11.34 -2.78
C THR A 38 5.70 -11.18 -2.37
N GLY A 39 5.33 -10.06 -1.72
CA GLY A 39 3.97 -9.84 -1.26
C GLY A 39 3.63 -8.36 -1.12
N TYR A 40 2.37 -8.05 -1.43
CA TYR A 40 1.72 -6.76 -1.22
C TYR A 40 0.46 -6.99 -0.39
N SER A 41 0.18 -6.11 0.55
CA SER A 41 -1.04 -6.11 1.35
C SER A 41 -1.48 -4.69 1.53
N TRP A 42 -2.70 -4.39 1.10
CA TRP A 42 -3.35 -3.11 1.29
C TRP A 42 -4.56 -3.29 2.19
N ASP A 43 -4.74 -2.38 3.14
CA ASP A 43 -5.95 -2.23 3.93
C ASP A 43 -6.55 -0.84 3.68
N PHE A 44 -7.83 -0.81 3.35
CA PHE A 44 -8.57 0.42 3.10
C PHE A 44 -9.71 0.51 4.11
N GLN A 45 -9.49 1.27 5.19
CA GLN A 45 -10.49 1.39 6.23
C GLN A 45 -11.79 1.99 5.66
N ASN A 46 -12.90 1.26 5.77
CA ASN A 46 -14.19 1.60 5.14
C ASN A 46 -14.16 1.79 3.61
N GLY A 47 -13.08 1.38 2.94
CA GLY A 47 -12.98 1.35 1.49
C GLY A 47 -13.72 0.17 0.89
N THR A 48 -14.13 0.30 -0.38
CA THR A 48 -14.68 -0.81 -1.18
C THR A 48 -13.94 -0.90 -2.51
N PRO A 49 -13.20 -1.99 -2.79
CA PRO A 49 -12.90 -3.11 -1.89
C PRO A 49 -12.11 -2.67 -0.65
N GLY A 50 -12.25 -3.40 0.47
CA GLY A 50 -11.59 -3.06 1.75
C GLY A 50 -10.13 -3.50 1.84
N SER A 51 -9.64 -4.28 0.88
CA SER A 51 -8.25 -4.70 0.82
C SER A 51 -7.84 -5.07 -0.61
N ALA A 52 -6.53 -5.13 -0.84
CA ALA A 52 -5.94 -5.63 -2.08
C ALA A 52 -4.59 -6.31 -1.80
N ASN A 53 -4.15 -7.19 -2.69
CA ASN A 53 -2.90 -7.94 -2.55
C ASN A 53 -1.99 -7.81 -3.79
N THR A 54 -2.16 -6.73 -4.54
CA THR A 54 -1.41 -6.39 -5.76
C THR A 54 -0.62 -5.10 -5.56
N ALA A 55 0.45 -4.90 -6.33
CA ALA A 55 1.23 -3.67 -6.29
C ALA A 55 0.37 -2.43 -6.62
N VAL A 56 -0.59 -2.58 -7.53
CA VAL A 56 -1.60 -1.58 -7.84
C VAL A 56 -2.95 -2.08 -7.33
N PRO A 57 -3.54 -1.45 -6.30
CA PRO A 57 -4.77 -1.95 -5.68
C PRO A 57 -6.03 -1.66 -6.50
N GLY A 58 -5.94 -0.77 -7.49
CA GLY A 58 -7.08 -0.36 -8.31
C GLY A 58 -7.88 0.77 -7.67
N THR A 59 -9.15 0.89 -8.06
CA THR A 59 -10.05 1.94 -7.58
C THR A 59 -10.76 1.52 -6.29
N ILE A 60 -10.68 2.36 -5.26
CA ILE A 60 -11.28 2.17 -3.94
C ILE A 60 -12.27 3.30 -3.69
N CYS A 61 -13.52 2.96 -3.35
CA CYS A 61 -14.57 3.93 -3.07
C CYS A 61 -14.83 4.06 -1.56
N PHE A 62 -14.99 5.29 -1.07
CA PHE A 62 -15.24 5.59 0.35
C PHE A 62 -16.63 6.19 0.52
N ASN A 63 -17.57 5.37 1.01
CA ASN A 63 -18.99 5.75 1.13
C ASN A 63 -19.38 6.23 2.54
N THR A 64 -18.40 6.43 3.42
CA THR A 64 -18.62 6.97 4.77
C THR A 64 -17.79 8.23 4.94
N ALA A 65 -18.39 9.26 5.54
CA ALA A 65 -17.65 10.45 5.93
C ALA A 65 -16.79 10.16 7.18
N GLY A 66 -15.56 10.68 7.21
CA GLY A 66 -14.63 10.50 8.32
C GLY A 66 -13.19 10.36 7.83
N THR A 67 -12.27 10.17 8.78
CA THR A 67 -10.90 9.76 8.46
C THR A 67 -10.93 8.33 7.93
N GLN A 68 -10.28 8.11 6.79
CA GLN A 68 -10.12 6.80 6.18
C GLN A 68 -8.63 6.50 6.12
N ASP A 69 -8.18 5.54 6.91
CA ASP A 69 -6.79 5.12 6.89
C ASP A 69 -6.55 4.17 5.69
N VAL A 70 -5.42 4.37 5.01
CA VAL A 70 -4.95 3.51 3.91
C VAL A 70 -3.59 2.98 4.29
N GLU A 71 -3.49 1.68 4.57
CA GLU A 71 -2.23 1.04 4.94
C GLU A 71 -1.71 0.21 3.76
N VAL A 72 -0.40 0.29 3.50
CA VAL A 72 0.29 -0.60 2.57
C VAL A 72 1.45 -1.28 3.26
N THR A 73 1.50 -2.61 3.14
CA THR A 73 2.60 -3.44 3.62
C THR A 73 3.19 -4.25 2.47
N VAL A 74 4.51 -4.22 2.34
CA VAL A 74 5.27 -5.01 1.36
C VAL A 74 6.22 -5.96 2.06
N THR A 75 6.41 -7.15 1.47
CA THR A 75 7.20 -8.24 2.05
C THR A 75 8.21 -8.78 1.06
N ASN A 76 9.43 -9.06 1.52
CA ASN A 76 10.41 -9.89 0.82
C ASN A 76 11.02 -10.93 1.78
N SER A 77 12.02 -11.68 1.33
CA SER A 77 12.66 -12.73 2.14
C SER A 77 13.46 -12.21 3.35
N CYS A 78 13.77 -10.91 3.39
CA CYS A 78 14.51 -10.26 4.47
C CYS A 78 13.60 -9.56 5.49
N GLY A 79 12.33 -9.30 5.18
CA GLY A 79 11.39 -8.67 6.11
C GLY A 79 10.21 -7.99 5.42
N GLN A 80 9.61 -7.05 6.14
CA GLN A 80 8.46 -6.26 5.67
C GLN A 80 8.65 -4.78 5.98
N ALA A 81 7.98 -3.92 5.22
CA ALA A 81 7.84 -2.49 5.48
C ALA A 81 6.38 -2.08 5.31
N THR A 82 5.94 -1.12 6.12
CA THR A 82 4.56 -0.63 6.19
C THR A 82 4.54 0.89 6.17
N ASP A 83 3.56 1.47 5.47
CA ASP A 83 3.28 2.91 5.46
C ASP A 83 1.77 3.20 5.52
N LEU A 84 1.40 4.38 6.04
CA LEU A 84 0.03 4.84 6.38
C LEU A 84 -0.30 6.22 5.79
#